data_AF-A0ABD5RCA6-F1
#
_entry.id   AF-A0ABD5RCA6-F1
#
_cell.length_a   1.000
_cell.length_b   1.000
_cell.length_c   1.000
_cell.angle_alpha   90.00
_cell.angle_beta   90.00
_cell.angle_gamma   90.00
#
_symmetry.space_group_name_H-M   'P 1'
#
loop_
_entity.id
_entity.type
_entity.pdbx_description
1 polymer ?
#
loop_
_entity_poly.entity_id
_entity_poly.type
_entity_poly.pdbx_seq_one_letter_code
_entity_poly.pdbx_strand_id
1 'polypeptide(L)'
;MDETPRRRTVSRRAALGAIVTTLGVAGTARGSGDWLRVTDYGVDNTGTEPVSDALDEIPVDDGDSLAFPPGRYLFDDWYRHTGFDDFELRGDDATVVPTADYPRNCLFKLGVPDDPGGRLFVEGFDFDYTAPDTGLRALQAHVDDRLRVWDVDVLGPHDSGRLGPFLFDVTDPDGDGEIRNVNAPDGGAFSVDTPGDIWVGPTGLIVSPYHVGDLVVRDCTLGAFPDNGLYVSSDTGRVVVRGGYYENSNVASIRLSGDGSAVLDATVVVDEARPLDEAQRAIRLDGDGYNRVANTTVYLDEPNDWGLSVQSAVDHARIEDCRIVVRGDEAARGVSIDRDAGRVDVLDTEIQFDAPGQAIYVAGPSGPDADQVWLLRTTVTGTGDGSVGRHAVRVERGNTTVDRLDVQQSGGASRRALKILGEECYVKWGEYETEHVPVVNDADGTRFEGITSRSTTGAPGLKLAAGTADTEVLESTLYGGYTGRGIDGSVFSGNRYPEA
;
A
#
# COMPACT_ATOMS: atom_id res chain seq x y z
N MET A 1 4.72 -23.94 -36.48
CA MET A 1 6.08 -23.46 -36.20
C MET A 1 5.87 -22.29 -35.28
N ASP A 2 6.04 -22.59 -34.01
CA ASP A 2 5.44 -21.94 -32.86
C ASP A 2 6.62 -21.47 -32.01
N GLU A 3 6.80 -20.16 -31.86
CA GLU A 3 7.90 -19.58 -31.09
C GLU A 3 7.31 -18.77 -29.93
N THR A 4 7.31 -19.41 -28.77
CA THR A 4 7.02 -18.86 -27.44
C THR A 4 8.19 -17.98 -26.98
N PRO A 5 7.98 -16.81 -26.34
CA PRO A 5 9.08 -16.05 -25.75
C PRO A 5 9.51 -16.66 -24.42
N ARG A 6 10.83 -16.79 -24.24
CA ARG A 6 11.46 -17.33 -23.03
C ARG A 6 11.40 -16.33 -21.86
N ARG A 7 10.77 -16.73 -20.75
CA ARG A 7 10.92 -16.11 -19.43
C ARG A 7 12.40 -16.10 -19.01
N ARG A 8 12.91 -14.93 -18.61
CA ARG A 8 14.26 -14.76 -18.06
C ARG A 8 14.25 -15.10 -16.57
N THR A 9 14.90 -16.19 -16.20
CA THR A 9 15.28 -16.51 -14.82
C THR A 9 16.43 -15.61 -14.38
N VAL A 10 16.20 -14.77 -13.36
CA VAL A 10 17.26 -13.98 -12.72
C VAL A 10 17.87 -14.82 -11.59
N SER A 11 19.04 -15.39 -11.86
CA SER A 11 19.86 -16.06 -10.84
C SER A 11 20.53 -14.99 -9.96
N ARG A 12 20.22 -14.93 -8.67
CA ARG A 12 20.99 -14.17 -7.68
C ARG A 12 21.97 -15.11 -6.97
N ARG A 13 23.27 -14.94 -7.24
CA ARG A 13 24.36 -15.45 -6.39
C ARG A 13 25.23 -14.30 -5.90
N ALA A 14 25.19 -14.12 -4.59
CA ALA A 14 26.25 -13.78 -3.63
C ALA A 14 27.37 -12.79 -4.04
N ALA A 15 27.47 -11.70 -3.27
CA ALA A 15 28.75 -11.20 -2.77
C ALA A 15 28.54 -10.59 -1.37
N LEU A 16 28.87 -11.38 -0.34
CA LEU A 16 29.03 -10.92 1.04
C LEU A 16 30.22 -9.95 1.14
N GLY A 17 29.98 -8.75 1.65
CA GLY A 17 31.00 -7.87 2.22
C GLY A 17 30.67 -7.64 3.69
N ALA A 18 31.31 -8.40 4.58
CA ALA A 18 31.06 -8.36 6.02
C ALA A 18 31.63 -7.08 6.66
N ILE A 19 30.76 -6.30 7.30
CA ILE A 19 31.12 -5.43 8.43
C ILE A 19 30.31 -5.96 9.62
N VAL A 20 31.01 -6.64 10.52
CA VAL A 20 30.47 -7.11 11.80
C VAL A 20 30.49 -5.93 12.76
N THR A 21 29.34 -5.30 12.96
CA THR A 21 29.06 -4.48 14.14
C THR A 21 28.14 -5.28 15.04
N THR A 22 28.72 -5.90 16.06
CA THR A 22 28.01 -6.55 17.16
C THR A 22 27.28 -5.50 18.01
N LEU A 23 26.04 -5.21 17.64
CA LEU A 23 25.08 -4.60 18.55
C LEU A 23 24.43 -5.73 19.34
N GLY A 24 24.85 -5.87 20.60
CA GLY A 24 24.24 -6.80 21.54
C GLY A 24 22.80 -6.38 21.81
N VAL A 25 21.85 -7.09 21.21
CA VAL A 25 20.47 -7.11 21.70
C VAL A 25 20.51 -7.94 22.98
N ALA A 26 20.25 -7.30 24.12
CA ALA A 26 19.96 -7.99 25.36
C ALA A 26 18.58 -8.65 25.21
N GLY A 27 18.53 -9.77 24.49
CA GLY A 27 17.42 -10.71 24.58
C GLY A 27 17.48 -11.32 25.96
N THR A 28 16.45 -11.09 26.77
CA THR A 28 16.21 -11.90 27.96
C THR A 28 15.89 -13.31 27.48
N ALA A 29 16.91 -14.15 27.36
CA ALA A 29 16.75 -15.59 27.25
C ALA A 29 16.01 -16.06 28.51
N ARG A 30 14.70 -16.29 28.39
CA ARG A 30 13.97 -17.14 29.33
C ARG A 30 14.46 -18.56 29.09
N GLY A 31 14.76 -19.26 30.18
CA GLY A 31 15.33 -20.60 30.16
C GLY A 31 14.42 -21.59 29.42
N SER A 32 15.03 -22.62 28.86
CA SER A 32 14.37 -23.77 28.26
C SER A 32 13.28 -24.33 29.18
N GLY A 33 12.02 -23.94 28.95
CA GLY A 33 10.92 -24.87 29.09
C GLY A 33 11.14 -25.97 28.06
N ASP A 34 10.91 -27.22 28.44
CA ASP A 34 11.10 -28.34 27.52
C ASP A 34 10.08 -28.21 26.38
N TRP A 35 10.58 -28.01 25.16
CA TRP A 35 9.76 -27.99 23.95
C TRP A 35 9.02 -29.31 23.82
N LEU A 36 7.69 -29.24 23.74
CA LEU A 36 6.83 -30.38 23.45
C LEU A 36 6.94 -30.68 21.95
N ARG A 37 7.86 -31.59 21.57
CA ARG A 37 7.96 -32.02 20.17
C ARG A 37 6.75 -32.87 19.84
N VAL A 38 5.98 -32.45 18.84
CA VAL A 38 4.75 -33.14 18.43
C VAL A 38 4.99 -34.62 18.08
N THR A 39 6.15 -34.95 17.51
CA THR A 39 6.53 -36.32 17.16
C THR A 39 6.82 -37.22 18.37
N ASP A 40 7.21 -36.65 19.52
CA ASP A 40 7.36 -37.40 20.77
C ASP A 40 5.98 -37.85 21.32
N TYR A 41 4.90 -37.20 20.85
CA TYR A 41 3.49 -37.53 21.14
C TYR A 41 2.83 -38.34 20.02
N GLY A 42 3.59 -38.82 19.03
CA GLY A 42 3.07 -39.69 17.97
C GLY A 42 2.43 -38.97 16.79
N VAL A 43 2.59 -37.65 16.68
CA VAL A 43 2.16 -36.89 15.50
C VAL A 43 2.99 -37.31 14.29
N ASP A 44 2.33 -37.66 13.18
CA ASP A 44 2.99 -38.00 11.92
C ASP A 44 3.65 -36.77 11.30
N ASN A 45 4.93 -36.89 10.94
CA ASN A 45 5.68 -35.87 10.20
C ASN A 45 6.09 -36.34 8.79
N THR A 46 5.50 -37.45 8.31
CA THR A 46 5.73 -37.97 6.96
C THR A 46 4.69 -37.47 5.95
N GLY A 47 3.55 -36.99 6.43
CA GLY A 47 2.44 -36.48 5.63
C GLY A 47 1.54 -37.61 5.10
N THR A 48 1.58 -38.78 5.74
CA THR A 48 0.80 -39.96 5.33
C THR A 48 -0.46 -40.14 6.18
N GLU A 49 -0.44 -39.67 7.42
CA GLU A 49 -1.58 -39.72 8.34
C GLU A 49 -1.96 -38.30 8.78
N PRO A 50 -3.26 -37.98 8.91
CA PRO A 50 -3.66 -36.70 9.44
C PRO A 50 -3.25 -36.48 10.90
N VAL A 51 -2.89 -35.25 11.25
CA VAL A 51 -2.27 -34.92 12.54
C VAL A 51 -3.20 -34.23 13.53
N SER A 52 -4.37 -33.75 13.08
CA SER A 52 -5.23 -32.83 13.86
C SER A 52 -5.65 -33.43 15.20
N ASP A 53 -6.17 -34.68 15.19
CA ASP A 53 -6.57 -35.39 16.42
C ASP A 53 -5.39 -35.63 17.37
N ALA A 54 -4.23 -36.00 16.83
CA ALA A 54 -3.04 -36.26 17.63
C ALA A 54 -2.46 -34.97 18.26
N LEU A 55 -2.59 -33.83 17.59
CA LEU A 55 -2.22 -32.52 18.14
C LEU A 55 -3.13 -32.10 19.30
N ASP A 56 -4.44 -32.37 19.18
CA ASP A 56 -5.43 -32.05 20.23
C ASP A 56 -5.26 -32.91 21.50
N GLU A 57 -4.60 -34.07 21.40
CA GLU A 57 -4.28 -34.95 22.53
C GLU A 57 -3.03 -34.51 23.32
N ILE A 58 -2.23 -33.57 22.79
CA ILE A 58 -1.02 -33.10 23.48
C ILE A 58 -1.41 -32.24 24.69
N PRO A 59 -0.93 -32.55 25.91
CA PRO A 59 -1.23 -31.75 27.09
C PRO A 59 -0.41 -30.45 27.05
N VAL A 60 -0.99 -29.40 26.50
CA VAL A 60 -0.41 -28.05 26.46
C VAL A 60 -0.98 -27.22 27.61
N ASP A 61 -0.09 -26.74 28.48
CA ASP A 61 -0.37 -25.81 29.57
C ASP A 61 0.15 -24.39 29.22
N ASP A 62 -0.25 -23.39 30.01
CA ASP A 62 0.25 -22.02 29.85
C ASP A 62 1.78 -21.94 30.01
N GLY A 63 2.44 -21.29 29.05
CA GLY A 63 3.89 -21.18 28.99
C GLY A 63 4.58 -22.29 28.21
N ASP A 64 3.83 -23.26 27.69
CA ASP A 64 4.38 -24.33 26.87
C ASP A 64 4.70 -23.88 25.44
N SER A 65 5.57 -24.67 24.82
CA SER A 65 5.99 -24.48 23.44
C SER A 65 5.83 -25.77 22.65
N LEU A 66 5.00 -25.76 21.61
CA LEU A 66 4.86 -26.87 20.67
C LEU A 66 5.88 -26.74 19.55
N ALA A 67 6.76 -27.73 19.44
CA ALA A 67 7.75 -27.83 18.38
C ALA A 67 7.30 -28.84 17.32
N PHE A 68 7.37 -28.42 16.06
CA PHE A 68 7.18 -29.24 14.86
C PHE A 68 8.56 -29.47 14.23
N PRO A 69 9.19 -30.63 14.46
CA PRO A 69 10.46 -30.98 13.81
C PRO A 69 10.34 -31.03 12.27
N PRO A 70 11.45 -31.18 11.54
CA PRO A 70 11.43 -31.28 10.09
C PRO A 70 10.46 -32.36 9.60
N GLY A 71 9.61 -32.01 8.63
CA GLY A 71 8.64 -32.95 8.08
C GLY A 71 7.43 -32.29 7.46
N ARG A 72 6.52 -33.16 7.00
CA ARG A 72 5.27 -32.80 6.34
C ARG A 72 4.11 -33.24 7.23
N TYR A 73 3.23 -32.31 7.57
CA TYR A 73 2.13 -32.51 8.53
C TYR A 73 0.80 -32.35 7.80
N LEU A 74 0.09 -33.46 7.62
CA LEU A 74 -1.20 -33.49 6.91
C LEU A 74 -2.32 -33.06 7.87
N PHE A 75 -3.00 -31.95 7.59
CA PHE A 75 -4.11 -31.44 8.38
C PHE A 75 -5.44 -31.81 7.72
N ASP A 76 -6.36 -32.35 8.50
CA ASP A 76 -7.73 -32.68 8.09
C ASP A 76 -8.82 -32.00 8.95
N ASP A 77 -8.46 -31.39 10.07
CA ASP A 77 -9.21 -30.38 10.81
C ASP A 77 -8.21 -29.33 11.34
N TRP A 78 -8.71 -28.28 12.00
CA TRP A 78 -7.88 -27.21 12.54
C TRP A 78 -7.12 -27.66 13.80
N TYR A 79 -6.08 -26.92 14.17
CA TYR A 79 -5.61 -26.86 15.55
C TYR A 79 -6.15 -25.59 16.19
N ARG A 80 -6.91 -25.72 17.28
CA ARG A 80 -7.55 -24.58 17.97
C ARG A 80 -7.07 -24.48 19.41
N HIS A 81 -6.47 -23.35 19.76
CA HIS A 81 -6.03 -23.05 21.12
C HIS A 81 -6.41 -21.60 21.48
N THR A 82 -7.18 -21.38 22.54
CA THR A 82 -7.72 -20.05 22.93
C THR A 82 -7.61 -19.85 24.44
N GLY A 83 -7.66 -18.59 24.90
CA GLY A 83 -7.64 -18.27 26.34
C GLY A 83 -6.34 -18.60 27.06
N PHE A 84 -5.23 -18.77 26.33
CA PHE A 84 -3.90 -19.07 26.88
C PHE A 84 -3.20 -17.82 27.40
N ASP A 85 -2.36 -17.91 28.42
CA ASP A 85 -1.57 -16.77 28.92
C ASP A 85 -0.28 -16.54 28.11
N ASP A 86 0.38 -17.62 27.69
CA ASP A 86 1.66 -17.61 26.97
C ASP A 86 1.77 -18.91 26.17
N PHE A 87 2.05 -18.84 24.88
CA PHE A 87 2.11 -20.01 24.00
C PHE A 87 3.08 -19.80 22.84
N GLU A 88 3.90 -20.81 22.55
CA GLU A 88 4.78 -20.81 21.38
C GLU A 88 4.49 -21.98 20.42
N LEU A 89 4.45 -21.68 19.13
CA LEU A 89 4.46 -22.64 18.03
C LEU A 89 5.73 -22.45 17.21
N ARG A 90 6.56 -23.49 17.10
CA ARG A 90 7.76 -23.43 16.25
C ARG A 90 7.84 -24.59 15.28
N GLY A 91 7.94 -24.26 14.01
CA GLY A 91 8.39 -25.15 12.96
C GLY A 91 9.90 -25.06 12.78
N ASP A 92 10.50 -26.20 12.48
CA ASP A 92 11.89 -26.33 12.03
C ASP A 92 11.84 -27.12 10.72
N ASP A 93 11.71 -26.43 9.58
CA ASP A 93 11.46 -27.08 8.27
C ASP A 93 10.15 -27.92 8.29
N ALA A 94 9.11 -27.33 8.89
CA ALA A 94 7.80 -27.96 9.05
C ALA A 94 6.83 -27.45 7.97
N THR A 95 6.45 -28.34 7.06
CA THR A 95 5.46 -28.06 6.02
C THR A 95 4.08 -28.57 6.44
N VAL A 96 3.12 -27.66 6.57
CA VAL A 96 1.72 -27.95 6.85
C VAL A 96 0.94 -28.07 5.54
N VAL A 97 0.13 -29.11 5.43
CA VAL A 97 -0.55 -29.48 4.18
C VAL A 97 -1.99 -29.82 4.49
N PRO A 98 -2.99 -29.10 3.94
CA PRO A 98 -4.38 -29.50 4.10
C PRO A 98 -4.73 -30.72 3.25
N THR A 99 -5.73 -31.48 3.69
CA THR A 99 -6.43 -32.44 2.83
C THR A 99 -7.28 -31.72 1.78
N ALA A 100 -7.57 -32.38 0.65
CA ALA A 100 -8.32 -31.77 -0.46
C ALA A 100 -9.76 -31.35 -0.09
N ASP A 101 -10.45 -32.12 0.75
CA ASP A 101 -11.83 -31.85 1.18
C ASP A 101 -11.88 -31.19 2.57
N TYR A 102 -10.91 -30.32 2.88
CA TYR A 102 -10.74 -29.77 4.22
C TYR A 102 -12.04 -29.12 4.74
N PRO A 103 -12.52 -29.47 5.95
CA PRO A 103 -13.86 -29.10 6.40
C PRO A 103 -13.97 -27.69 7.00
N ARG A 104 -12.84 -27.03 7.32
CA ARG A 104 -12.80 -25.70 7.95
C ARG A 104 -12.23 -24.64 7.02
N ASN A 105 -12.26 -23.40 7.48
CA ASN A 105 -11.63 -22.29 6.77
C ASN A 105 -10.18 -22.02 7.22
N CYS A 106 -9.68 -22.70 8.26
CA CYS A 106 -8.45 -22.34 8.96
C CYS A 106 -7.67 -23.56 9.44
N LEU A 107 -6.33 -23.49 9.39
CA LEU A 107 -5.40 -24.52 9.88
C LEU A 107 -5.06 -24.28 11.36
N PHE A 108 -4.52 -23.11 11.72
CA PHE A 108 -4.27 -22.75 13.12
C PHE A 108 -5.15 -21.58 13.56
N LYS A 109 -5.98 -21.82 14.57
CA LYS A 109 -6.84 -20.82 15.19
C LYS A 109 -6.43 -20.56 16.63
N LEU A 110 -5.74 -19.43 16.83
CA LEU A 110 -5.01 -19.08 18.04
C LEU A 110 -5.68 -17.86 18.70
N GLY A 111 -6.49 -18.08 19.72
CA GLY A 111 -7.37 -17.05 20.26
C GLY A 111 -8.57 -16.71 19.34
N VAL A 112 -9.54 -16.01 19.92
CA VAL A 112 -10.69 -15.40 19.23
C VAL A 112 -11.05 -14.09 19.93
N PRO A 113 -11.80 -13.16 19.32
CA PRO A 113 -12.08 -11.85 19.93
C PRO A 113 -12.66 -11.91 21.36
N ASP A 114 -13.53 -12.89 21.64
CA ASP A 114 -14.17 -13.04 22.96
C ASP A 114 -13.35 -13.91 23.94
N ASP A 115 -12.25 -14.52 23.47
CA ASP A 115 -11.37 -15.42 24.25
C ASP A 115 -9.96 -15.39 23.63
N PRO A 116 -9.30 -14.21 23.66
CA PRO A 116 -7.97 -14.01 23.07
C PRO A 116 -6.89 -14.79 23.84
N GLY A 117 -5.72 -14.95 23.25
CA GLY A 117 -4.53 -15.37 23.99
C GLY A 117 -3.81 -14.18 24.62
N GLY A 118 -2.94 -14.38 25.61
CA GLY A 118 -2.15 -13.34 26.25
C GLY A 118 -0.89 -13.01 25.44
N ARG A 119 0.03 -13.97 25.30
CA ARG A 119 1.26 -13.84 24.50
C ARG A 119 1.42 -15.01 23.56
N LEU A 120 1.71 -14.73 22.29
CA LEU A 120 1.87 -15.73 21.24
C LEU A 120 3.17 -15.51 20.46
N PHE A 121 3.92 -16.59 20.28
CA PHE A 121 5.05 -16.65 19.35
C PHE A 121 4.82 -17.77 18.32
N VAL A 122 4.82 -17.44 17.03
CA VAL A 122 4.77 -18.41 15.92
C VAL A 122 5.98 -18.19 15.02
N GLU A 123 6.71 -19.25 14.70
CA GLU A 123 7.89 -19.16 13.82
C GLU A 123 8.11 -20.41 12.97
N GLY A 124 8.59 -20.24 11.73
CA GLY A 124 9.28 -21.29 10.97
C GLY A 124 8.37 -22.33 10.29
N PHE A 125 7.22 -21.90 9.75
CA PHE A 125 6.27 -22.78 9.08
C PHE A 125 6.14 -22.49 7.59
N ASP A 126 6.09 -23.56 6.80
CA ASP A 126 5.66 -23.52 5.40
C ASP A 126 4.24 -24.08 5.30
N PHE A 127 3.38 -23.44 4.52
CA PHE A 127 2.04 -23.91 4.20
C PHE A 127 1.99 -24.26 2.70
N ASP A 128 1.77 -25.53 2.38
CA ASP A 128 1.76 -26.00 1.00
C ASP A 128 0.34 -26.09 0.45
N TYR A 129 -0.01 -25.08 -0.35
CA TYR A 129 -1.25 -24.95 -1.11
C TYR A 129 -1.05 -25.19 -2.62
N THR A 130 -0.03 -25.97 -3.01
CA THR A 130 0.25 -26.23 -4.43
C THR A 130 -0.73 -27.22 -5.08
N ALA A 131 -1.53 -27.92 -4.28
CA ALA A 131 -2.63 -28.74 -4.76
C ALA A 131 -3.88 -27.88 -5.05
N PRO A 132 -4.71 -28.24 -6.02
CA PRO A 132 -5.93 -27.47 -6.32
C PRO A 132 -6.86 -27.36 -5.11
N ASP A 133 -7.49 -26.19 -5.00
CA ASP A 133 -8.56 -25.90 -4.03
C ASP A 133 -8.12 -25.99 -2.56
N THR A 134 -6.82 -25.76 -2.27
CA THR A 134 -6.25 -25.95 -0.92
C THR A 134 -5.92 -24.64 -0.19
N GLY A 135 -6.12 -23.49 -0.81
CA GLY A 135 -5.93 -22.20 -0.14
C GLY A 135 -6.80 -22.05 1.12
N LEU A 136 -6.21 -21.93 2.31
CA LEU A 136 -6.94 -21.77 3.58
C LEU A 136 -6.34 -20.66 4.43
N ARG A 137 -7.05 -20.22 5.48
CA ARG A 137 -6.47 -19.39 6.55
C ARG A 137 -5.39 -20.21 7.27
N ALA A 138 -4.14 -19.99 6.90
CA ALA A 138 -2.99 -20.64 7.52
C ALA A 138 -2.94 -20.32 9.02
N LEU A 139 -2.92 -19.02 9.35
CA LEU A 139 -2.86 -18.54 10.71
C LEU A 139 -3.96 -17.51 10.97
N GLN A 140 -4.73 -17.72 12.02
CA GLN A 140 -5.61 -16.71 12.61
C GLN A 140 -5.23 -16.52 14.06
N ALA A 141 -4.80 -15.31 14.44
CA ALA A 141 -4.45 -14.99 15.82
C ALA A 141 -5.19 -13.76 16.36
N HIS A 142 -5.72 -13.89 17.59
CA HIS A 142 -6.26 -12.80 18.41
C HIS A 142 -5.54 -12.84 19.76
N VAL A 143 -4.79 -11.80 20.07
CA VAL A 143 -3.87 -11.78 21.23
C VAL A 143 -3.95 -10.45 21.97
N ASP A 144 -4.03 -10.45 23.30
CA ASP A 144 -4.14 -9.24 24.11
C ASP A 144 -2.80 -8.49 24.20
N ASP A 145 -1.76 -9.11 24.76
CA ASP A 145 -0.52 -8.42 25.16
C ASP A 145 0.57 -8.47 24.07
N ARG A 146 1.01 -9.66 23.65
CA ARG A 146 2.15 -9.75 22.71
C ARG A 146 1.96 -10.77 21.60
N LEU A 147 1.93 -10.30 20.36
CA LEU A 147 1.91 -11.15 19.16
C LEU A 147 3.24 -11.13 18.41
N ARG A 148 3.82 -12.29 18.11
CA ARG A 148 4.99 -12.43 17.23
C ARG A 148 4.75 -13.55 16.24
N VAL A 149 4.83 -13.24 14.95
CA VAL A 149 4.69 -14.23 13.87
C VAL A 149 5.81 -14.01 12.85
N TRP A 150 6.77 -14.92 12.79
CA TRP A 150 8.01 -14.74 12.03
C TRP A 150 8.26 -15.88 11.06
N ASP A 151 8.85 -15.59 9.91
CA ASP A 151 9.42 -16.59 9.01
C ASP A 151 8.38 -17.68 8.65
N VAL A 152 7.29 -17.25 8.00
CA VAL A 152 6.18 -18.10 7.56
C VAL A 152 5.95 -17.93 6.07
N ASP A 153 5.91 -19.02 5.32
CA ASP A 153 5.71 -19.00 3.88
C ASP A 153 4.45 -19.78 3.47
N VAL A 154 3.71 -19.26 2.50
CA VAL A 154 2.62 -19.96 1.80
C VAL A 154 3.08 -20.23 0.37
N LEU A 155 3.11 -21.51 0.01
CA LEU A 155 3.49 -22.01 -1.31
C LEU A 155 2.24 -22.35 -2.12
N GLY A 156 2.09 -21.80 -3.31
CA GLY A 156 0.91 -22.00 -4.15
C GLY A 156 -0.19 -20.95 -3.91
N PRO A 157 -1.11 -20.82 -4.88
CA PRO A 157 -2.14 -19.80 -4.86
C PRO A 157 -3.22 -20.11 -3.82
N HIS A 158 -3.85 -19.07 -3.29
CA HIS A 158 -5.08 -19.23 -2.52
C HIS A 158 -6.29 -19.38 -3.45
N ASP A 159 -6.62 -20.62 -3.81
CA ASP A 159 -7.54 -20.97 -4.90
C ASP A 159 -8.82 -21.72 -4.46
N SER A 160 -9.07 -21.87 -3.16
CA SER A 160 -10.24 -22.62 -2.66
C SER A 160 -11.53 -21.80 -2.58
N GLY A 161 -11.46 -20.47 -2.77
CA GLY A 161 -12.61 -19.57 -2.58
C GLY A 161 -12.97 -19.31 -1.12
N ARG A 162 -12.01 -19.50 -0.20
CA ARG A 162 -12.18 -19.30 1.24
C ARG A 162 -11.40 -18.08 1.73
N LEU A 163 -11.54 -17.79 3.03
CA LEU A 163 -10.84 -16.69 3.69
C LEU A 163 -9.33 -16.79 3.48
N GLY A 164 -8.68 -15.65 3.19
CA GLY A 164 -7.25 -15.59 2.86
C GLY A 164 -6.31 -16.07 3.96
N PRO A 165 -4.99 -16.17 3.69
CA PRO A 165 -4.07 -16.98 4.49
C PRO A 165 -3.82 -16.44 5.90
N PHE A 166 -3.93 -15.14 6.14
CA PHE A 166 -3.56 -14.55 7.43
C PHE A 166 -4.61 -13.61 8.03
N LEU A 167 -4.77 -13.68 9.35
CA LEU A 167 -5.47 -12.68 10.15
C LEU A 167 -4.81 -12.53 11.51
N PHE A 168 -4.45 -11.29 11.87
CA PHE A 168 -3.72 -10.99 13.09
C PHE A 168 -4.28 -9.75 13.77
N ASP A 169 -4.70 -9.91 15.03
CA ASP A 169 -5.22 -8.83 15.85
C ASP A 169 -4.52 -8.79 17.21
N VAL A 170 -4.20 -7.57 17.65
CA VAL A 170 -3.85 -7.26 19.04
C VAL A 170 -5.03 -6.58 19.72
N THR A 171 -5.60 -7.20 20.75
CA THR A 171 -6.92 -6.88 21.33
C THR A 171 -6.87 -6.05 22.63
N ASP A 172 -5.68 -5.83 23.21
CA ASP A 172 -5.47 -4.83 24.28
C ASP A 172 -4.87 -3.55 23.67
N PRO A 173 -5.37 -2.34 24.01
CA PRO A 173 -4.81 -1.08 23.52
C PRO A 173 -3.36 -0.82 23.96
N ASP A 174 -2.90 -1.43 25.05
CA ASP A 174 -1.50 -1.36 25.51
C ASP A 174 -0.64 -2.51 24.92
N GLY A 175 -1.27 -3.44 24.19
CA GLY A 175 -0.62 -4.60 23.58
C GLY A 175 0.15 -4.26 22.30
N ASP A 176 1.13 -5.11 21.98
CA ASP A 176 2.03 -4.92 20.84
C ASP A 176 2.26 -6.19 20.00
N GLY A 177 2.32 -6.02 18.68
CA GLY A 177 2.49 -7.10 17.72
C GLY A 177 3.61 -6.86 16.70
N GLU A 178 4.25 -7.94 16.24
CA GLU A 178 5.14 -7.92 15.07
C GLU A 178 4.92 -9.16 14.19
N ILE A 179 4.55 -8.91 12.94
CA ILE A 179 4.52 -9.90 11.85
C ILE A 179 5.74 -9.62 10.99
N ARG A 180 6.65 -10.58 10.84
CA ARG A 180 7.94 -10.36 10.15
C ARG A 180 8.25 -11.49 9.18
N ASN A 181 8.59 -11.15 7.93
CA ASN A 181 8.92 -12.15 6.91
C ASN A 181 7.82 -13.22 6.79
N VAL A 182 6.57 -12.76 6.62
CA VAL A 182 5.40 -13.61 6.36
C VAL A 182 4.99 -13.43 4.92
N ASN A 183 5.01 -14.50 4.13
CA ASN A 183 4.93 -14.42 2.68
C ASN A 183 3.80 -15.27 2.11
N ALA A 184 3.07 -14.70 1.16
CA ALA A 184 2.12 -15.39 0.28
C ALA A 184 2.20 -14.76 -1.13
N PRO A 185 3.32 -15.00 -1.85
CA PRO A 185 3.60 -14.31 -3.12
C PRO A 185 2.72 -14.79 -4.28
N ASP A 186 2.17 -16.00 -4.21
CA ASP A 186 1.38 -16.57 -5.31
C ASP A 186 -0.07 -16.03 -5.36
N GLY A 187 -0.46 -15.15 -4.43
CA GLY A 187 -1.74 -14.45 -4.44
C GLY A 187 -2.94 -15.39 -4.23
N GLY A 188 -4.07 -15.09 -4.88
CA GLY A 188 -5.27 -15.91 -4.82
C GLY A 188 -6.16 -15.80 -6.06
N ALA A 189 -7.12 -16.70 -6.16
CA ALA A 189 -8.10 -16.75 -7.26
C ALA A 189 -9.43 -16.11 -6.86
N PHE A 190 -10.07 -15.41 -7.80
CA PHE A 190 -11.38 -14.81 -7.62
C PHE A 190 -12.42 -15.89 -7.29
N SER A 191 -13.36 -15.59 -6.39
CA SER A 191 -14.33 -16.57 -5.90
C SER A 191 -15.15 -17.23 -7.00
N VAL A 192 -15.45 -16.52 -8.09
CA VAL A 192 -16.16 -17.06 -9.26
C VAL A 192 -15.43 -18.22 -9.95
N ASP A 193 -14.11 -18.29 -9.79
CA ASP A 193 -13.23 -19.31 -10.39
C ASP A 193 -12.84 -20.41 -9.40
N THR A 194 -13.47 -20.46 -8.22
CA THR A 194 -13.12 -21.36 -7.11
C THR A 194 -14.33 -22.13 -6.58
N PRO A 195 -14.16 -23.22 -5.82
CA PRO A 195 -15.28 -23.97 -5.26
C PRO A 195 -15.97 -23.29 -4.06
N GLY A 196 -15.29 -22.37 -3.37
CA GLY A 196 -15.84 -21.59 -2.27
C GLY A 196 -16.66 -20.38 -2.75
N ASP A 197 -17.39 -19.76 -1.82
CA ASP A 197 -18.38 -18.70 -2.12
C ASP A 197 -18.23 -17.50 -1.15
N ILE A 198 -17.00 -17.01 -1.00
CA ILE A 198 -16.79 -15.66 -0.43
C ILE A 198 -17.04 -14.60 -1.52
N TRP A 199 -17.24 -13.35 -1.11
CA TRP A 199 -17.83 -12.35 -2.00
C TRP A 199 -17.01 -12.03 -3.27
N VAL A 200 -15.71 -11.77 -3.13
CA VAL A 200 -14.81 -11.44 -4.26
C VAL A 200 -13.68 -12.45 -4.38
N GLY A 201 -13.06 -12.77 -3.25
CA GLY A 201 -11.94 -13.69 -3.12
C GLY A 201 -11.15 -13.38 -1.85
N PRO A 202 -10.06 -14.12 -1.59
CA PRO A 202 -9.26 -13.93 -0.39
C PRO A 202 -8.56 -12.56 -0.35
N THR A 203 -8.38 -12.03 0.86
CA THR A 203 -7.40 -10.98 1.17
C THR A 203 -6.14 -11.64 1.77
N GLY A 204 -4.95 -11.24 1.34
CA GLY A 204 -3.68 -11.84 1.75
C GLY A 204 -3.44 -11.83 3.26
N LEU A 205 -3.46 -10.64 3.87
CA LEU A 205 -3.35 -10.45 5.31
C LEU A 205 -4.43 -9.47 5.79
N ILE A 206 -5.16 -9.87 6.82
CA ILE A 206 -6.18 -9.05 7.46
C ILE A 206 -5.71 -8.62 8.86
N VAL A 207 -5.82 -7.32 9.14
CA VAL A 207 -5.95 -6.79 10.50
C VAL A 207 -7.40 -6.35 10.63
N SER A 208 -8.14 -7.03 11.49
CA SER A 208 -9.59 -6.92 11.55
C SER A 208 -10.03 -5.74 12.42
N PRO A 209 -11.34 -5.40 12.45
CA PRO A 209 -11.85 -4.35 13.33
C PRO A 209 -11.70 -4.64 14.84
N TYR A 210 -11.29 -5.86 15.22
CA TYR A 210 -11.03 -6.20 16.62
C TYR A 210 -9.64 -5.74 17.11
N HIS A 211 -8.74 -5.37 16.21
CA HIS A 211 -7.43 -4.84 16.61
C HIS A 211 -7.55 -3.45 17.23
N VAL A 212 -6.97 -3.26 18.41
CA VAL A 212 -6.96 -1.97 19.14
C VAL A 212 -5.57 -1.55 19.63
N GLY A 213 -4.58 -2.45 19.62
CA GLY A 213 -3.20 -2.18 20.05
C GLY A 213 -2.29 -1.63 18.95
N ASP A 214 -0.97 -1.83 19.09
CA ASP A 214 0.04 -1.50 18.07
C ASP A 214 0.50 -2.76 17.32
N LEU A 215 0.55 -2.74 15.99
CA LEU A 215 1.05 -3.85 15.17
C LEU A 215 2.05 -3.38 14.12
N VAL A 216 3.20 -4.05 14.03
CA VAL A 216 4.18 -3.85 12.95
C VAL A 216 4.11 -5.00 11.97
N VAL A 217 3.90 -4.71 10.69
CA VAL A 217 4.02 -5.67 9.59
C VAL A 217 5.32 -5.38 8.85
N ARG A 218 6.31 -6.26 8.97
CA ARG A 218 7.68 -6.01 8.55
C ARG A 218 8.17 -6.99 7.50
N ASP A 219 8.71 -6.46 6.41
CA ASP A 219 9.43 -7.26 5.39
C ASP A 219 8.61 -8.46 4.88
N CYS A 220 7.29 -8.29 4.72
CA CYS A 220 6.38 -9.33 4.21
C CYS A 220 6.22 -9.23 2.68
N THR A 221 5.85 -10.34 2.05
CA THR A 221 5.60 -10.41 0.59
C THR A 221 4.18 -10.89 0.32
N LEU A 222 3.33 -10.07 -0.30
CA LEU A 222 1.94 -10.44 -0.64
C LEU A 222 1.67 -10.23 -2.13
N GLY A 223 1.25 -11.30 -2.81
CA GLY A 223 0.98 -11.31 -4.24
C GLY A 223 -0.40 -10.78 -4.65
N ALA A 224 -0.82 -11.15 -5.85
CA ALA A 224 -2.08 -10.72 -6.46
C ALA A 224 -3.31 -11.36 -5.79
N PHE A 225 -3.88 -10.70 -4.77
CA PHE A 225 -5.11 -11.14 -4.13
C PHE A 225 -6.36 -10.53 -4.81
N PRO A 226 -7.48 -11.27 -4.94
CA PRO A 226 -8.70 -10.76 -5.58
C PRO A 226 -9.42 -9.65 -4.81
N ASP A 227 -9.14 -9.53 -3.51
CA ASP A 227 -9.60 -8.42 -2.68
C ASP A 227 -8.40 -7.50 -2.39
N ASN A 228 -7.78 -7.57 -1.21
CA ASN A 228 -6.60 -6.78 -0.87
C ASN A 228 -5.37 -7.66 -0.64
N GLY A 229 -4.18 -7.11 -0.85
CA GLY A 229 -2.94 -7.74 -0.41
C GLY A 229 -2.89 -7.72 1.12
N LEU A 230 -2.67 -6.53 1.68
CA LEU A 230 -2.84 -6.22 3.09
C LEU A 230 -4.08 -5.35 3.30
N TYR A 231 -4.99 -5.77 4.18
CA TYR A 231 -6.14 -4.97 4.61
C TYR A 231 -6.11 -4.72 6.11
N VAL A 232 -5.85 -3.47 6.47
CA VAL A 232 -6.07 -2.96 7.83
C VAL A 232 -7.46 -2.34 7.85
N SER A 233 -8.37 -2.99 8.56
CA SER A 233 -9.77 -2.60 8.70
C SER A 233 -10.12 -2.10 10.11
N SER A 234 -9.09 -1.88 10.94
CA SER A 234 -9.24 -1.26 12.24
C SER A 234 -9.03 0.25 12.13
N ASP A 235 -9.98 1.00 12.70
CA ASP A 235 -9.88 2.45 12.89
C ASP A 235 -9.36 2.80 14.31
N THR A 236 -9.22 1.80 15.18
CA THR A 236 -8.91 2.00 16.62
C THR A 236 -7.51 1.56 17.02
N GLY A 237 -6.92 0.61 16.31
CA GLY A 237 -5.55 0.16 16.51
C GLY A 237 -4.60 0.80 15.49
N ARG A 238 -3.31 0.80 15.80
CA ARG A 238 -2.28 1.40 14.97
C ARG A 238 -1.46 0.33 14.25
N VAL A 239 -1.36 0.44 12.93
CA VAL A 239 -0.57 -0.48 12.11
C VAL A 239 0.55 0.24 11.37
N VAL A 240 1.78 -0.27 11.52
CA VAL A 240 2.95 0.21 10.78
C VAL A 240 3.45 -0.88 9.85
N VAL A 241 3.27 -0.68 8.55
CA VAL A 241 3.94 -1.45 7.50
C VAL A 241 5.35 -0.92 7.33
N ARG A 242 6.36 -1.79 7.43
CA ARG A 242 7.78 -1.43 7.28
C ARG A 242 8.49 -2.37 6.33
N GLY A 243 8.95 -1.87 5.20
CA GLY A 243 9.54 -2.70 4.17
C GLY A 243 8.50 -3.56 3.45
N GLY A 244 8.97 -4.65 2.86
CA GLY A 244 8.12 -5.62 2.17
C GLY A 244 7.81 -5.28 0.72
N TYR A 245 7.13 -6.22 0.08
CA TYR A 245 6.79 -6.21 -1.34
C TYR A 245 5.33 -6.64 -1.53
N TYR A 246 4.52 -5.78 -2.17
CA TYR A 246 3.08 -5.97 -2.30
C TYR A 246 2.70 -5.74 -3.76
N GLU A 247 1.94 -6.65 -4.37
CA GLU A 247 1.65 -6.52 -5.80
C GLU A 247 0.23 -6.92 -6.22
N ASN A 248 -0.24 -6.27 -7.30
CA ASN A 248 -1.31 -6.70 -8.20
C ASN A 248 -2.63 -7.12 -7.54
N SER A 249 -2.93 -6.66 -6.32
CA SER A 249 -4.22 -6.96 -5.68
C SER A 249 -5.33 -6.05 -6.22
N ASN A 250 -6.51 -6.64 -6.45
CA ASN A 250 -7.62 -6.00 -7.17
C ASN A 250 -8.08 -4.67 -6.54
N VAL A 251 -8.32 -4.65 -5.22
CA VAL A 251 -8.85 -3.45 -4.55
C VAL A 251 -7.70 -2.53 -4.13
N ALA A 252 -6.74 -3.08 -3.38
CA ALA A 252 -5.49 -2.41 -3.07
C ALA A 252 -4.42 -3.44 -2.66
N SER A 253 -3.17 -3.20 -3.06
CA SER A 253 -2.04 -4.01 -2.58
C SER A 253 -1.78 -3.74 -1.08
N ILE A 254 -1.93 -2.48 -0.65
CA ILE A 254 -2.05 -2.10 0.76
C ILE A 254 -3.26 -1.19 0.95
N ARG A 255 -4.20 -1.60 1.80
CA ARG A 255 -5.30 -0.76 2.30
C ARG A 255 -5.09 -0.52 3.78
N LEU A 256 -4.92 0.74 4.17
CA LEU A 256 -4.52 1.13 5.51
C LEU A 256 -5.54 2.06 6.15
N SER A 257 -6.00 1.70 7.35
CA SER A 257 -6.81 2.51 8.26
C SER A 257 -6.12 2.67 9.63
N GLY A 258 -6.70 3.50 10.50
CA GLY A 258 -6.31 3.67 11.89
C GLY A 258 -5.41 4.88 12.14
N ASP A 259 -5.68 5.59 13.23
CA ASP A 259 -4.92 6.77 13.61
C ASP A 259 -3.46 6.44 13.93
N GLY A 260 -2.53 7.22 13.36
CA GLY A 260 -1.10 7.01 13.49
C GLY A 260 -0.53 5.84 12.68
N SER A 261 -1.34 5.16 11.86
CA SER A 261 -0.89 4.08 10.98
C SER A 261 0.00 4.59 9.85
N ALA A 262 0.95 3.76 9.40
CA ALA A 262 1.91 4.15 8.38
C ALA A 262 2.35 3.03 7.44
N VAL A 263 2.71 3.42 6.20
CA VAL A 263 3.51 2.61 5.27
C VAL A 263 4.89 3.24 5.14
N LEU A 264 5.94 2.50 5.48
CA LEU A 264 7.32 2.97 5.52
C LEU A 264 8.21 2.03 4.72
N ASP A 265 9.07 2.58 3.87
CA ASP A 265 10.14 1.83 3.17
C ASP A 265 9.66 0.65 2.30
N ALA A 266 8.37 0.61 1.91
CA ALA A 266 7.79 -0.48 1.14
C ALA A 266 8.04 -0.36 -0.37
N THR A 267 7.94 -1.48 -1.09
CA THR A 267 7.81 -1.50 -2.55
C THR A 267 6.43 -2.05 -2.92
N VAL A 268 5.69 -1.31 -3.75
CA VAL A 268 4.36 -1.71 -4.22
C VAL A 268 4.31 -1.69 -5.75
N VAL A 269 3.80 -2.75 -6.37
CA VAL A 269 3.82 -2.93 -7.83
C VAL A 269 2.41 -3.22 -8.35
N VAL A 270 2.03 -2.52 -9.42
CA VAL A 270 0.86 -2.81 -10.25
C VAL A 270 1.34 -2.89 -11.69
N ASP A 271 1.66 -4.11 -12.13
CA ASP A 271 2.25 -4.39 -13.45
C ASP A 271 1.53 -5.51 -14.21
N GLU A 272 0.48 -6.09 -13.62
CA GLU A 272 -0.38 -7.08 -14.25
C GLU A 272 -1.83 -6.95 -13.76
N ALA A 273 -2.78 -6.90 -14.69
CA ALA A 273 -4.21 -6.95 -14.40
C ALA A 273 -4.82 -8.25 -14.94
N ARG A 274 -5.40 -9.06 -14.04
CA ARG A 274 -6.20 -10.24 -14.43
C ARG A 274 -7.53 -9.78 -15.02
N PRO A 275 -8.24 -10.63 -15.79
CA PRO A 275 -9.49 -10.24 -16.45
C PRO A 275 -10.60 -9.72 -15.53
N LEU A 276 -10.56 -10.08 -14.24
CA LEU A 276 -11.54 -9.67 -13.22
C LEU A 276 -11.01 -8.56 -12.31
N ASP A 277 -9.76 -8.13 -12.47
CA ASP A 277 -9.25 -6.96 -11.76
C ASP A 277 -9.89 -5.70 -12.38
N GLU A 278 -10.65 -4.97 -11.57
CA GLU A 278 -11.42 -3.80 -12.04
C GLU A 278 -10.71 -2.49 -11.74
N ALA A 279 -9.98 -2.40 -10.62
CA ALA A 279 -9.55 -1.11 -10.05
C ALA A 279 -8.38 -1.24 -9.06
N GLN A 280 -7.20 -1.69 -9.54
CA GLN A 280 -6.03 -1.93 -8.71
C GLN A 280 -5.39 -0.62 -8.23
N ARG A 281 -5.40 -0.44 -6.90
CA ARG A 281 -4.62 0.60 -6.23
C ARG A 281 -3.34 0.01 -5.66
N ALA A 282 -2.23 0.74 -5.75
CA ALA A 282 -1.04 0.32 -5.02
C ALA A 282 -1.26 0.54 -3.51
N ILE A 283 -1.54 1.77 -3.10
CA ILE A 283 -1.78 2.12 -1.69
C ILE A 283 -3.08 2.92 -1.57
N ARG A 284 -3.98 2.47 -0.70
CA ARG A 284 -5.21 3.17 -0.34
C ARG A 284 -5.22 3.49 1.15
N LEU A 285 -5.21 4.78 1.48
CA LEU A 285 -5.42 5.28 2.84
C LEU A 285 -6.92 5.50 3.07
N ASP A 286 -7.46 4.91 4.12
CA ASP A 286 -8.88 4.86 4.48
C ASP A 286 -9.03 5.07 6.00
N GLY A 287 -10.27 5.08 6.50
CA GLY A 287 -10.54 5.33 7.92
C GLY A 287 -10.28 6.77 8.35
N ASP A 288 -10.51 7.06 9.63
CA ASP A 288 -10.29 8.37 10.23
C ASP A 288 -8.87 8.53 10.83
N GLY A 289 -8.53 9.74 11.27
CA GLY A 289 -7.24 10.03 11.90
C GLY A 289 -6.09 10.34 10.94
N TYR A 290 -4.88 10.19 11.47
CA TYR A 290 -3.63 10.53 10.79
C TYR A 290 -2.97 9.30 10.14
N ASN A 291 -2.77 9.33 8.82
CA ASN A 291 -2.01 8.30 8.12
C ASN A 291 -0.75 8.85 7.46
N ARG A 292 0.28 8.00 7.35
CA ARG A 292 1.56 8.37 6.75
C ARG A 292 2.05 7.35 5.72
N VAL A 293 2.56 7.82 4.59
CA VAL A 293 3.34 7.01 3.64
C VAL A 293 4.70 7.69 3.49
N ALA A 294 5.79 6.98 3.78
CA ALA A 294 7.14 7.55 3.70
C ALA A 294 8.16 6.60 3.08
N ASN A 295 9.15 7.15 2.38
CA ASN A 295 10.27 6.41 1.78
C ASN A 295 9.82 5.23 0.90
N THR A 296 8.64 5.32 0.30
CA THR A 296 7.98 4.19 -0.35
C THR A 296 8.09 4.33 -1.87
N THR A 297 8.34 3.21 -2.53
CA THR A 297 8.39 3.14 -3.99
C THR A 297 7.15 2.47 -4.54
N VAL A 298 6.48 3.12 -5.48
CA VAL A 298 5.30 2.62 -6.17
C VAL A 298 5.57 2.53 -7.67
N TYR A 299 5.33 1.37 -8.27
CA TYR A 299 5.37 1.14 -9.71
C TYR A 299 3.97 0.82 -10.23
N LEU A 300 3.53 1.55 -11.24
CA LEU A 300 2.34 1.26 -12.03
C LEU A 300 2.78 1.12 -13.48
N ASP A 301 3.12 -0.08 -13.93
CA ASP A 301 3.56 -0.33 -15.30
C ASP A 301 2.39 -0.75 -16.22
N GLU A 302 1.32 -1.30 -15.65
CA GLU A 302 0.04 -1.57 -16.33
C GLU A 302 -1.15 -1.03 -15.48
N PRO A 303 -1.26 0.29 -15.28
CA PRO A 303 -2.28 0.86 -14.43
C PRO A 303 -3.68 0.63 -14.98
N ASN A 304 -4.58 0.16 -14.13
CA ASN A 304 -6.03 0.24 -14.35
C ASN A 304 -6.74 1.13 -13.32
N ASP A 305 -6.01 1.75 -12.39
CA ASP A 305 -6.53 2.78 -11.48
C ASP A 305 -5.44 3.75 -10.95
N TRP A 306 -5.27 3.87 -9.63
CA TRP A 306 -4.44 4.90 -8.99
C TRP A 306 -3.24 4.30 -8.26
N GLY A 307 -2.13 5.05 -8.21
CA GLY A 307 -0.97 4.66 -7.39
C GLY A 307 -1.26 4.78 -5.91
N LEU A 308 -1.26 5.99 -5.39
CA LEU A 308 -1.56 6.28 -4.00
C LEU A 308 -2.85 7.09 -3.91
N SER A 309 -3.82 6.62 -3.12
CA SER A 309 -5.07 7.34 -2.90
C SER A 309 -5.39 7.63 -1.45
N VAL A 310 -5.82 8.86 -1.18
CA VAL A 310 -6.33 9.31 0.12
C VAL A 310 -7.83 9.41 0.02
N GLN A 311 -8.56 8.57 0.77
CA GLN A 311 -10.02 8.50 0.74
C GLN A 311 -10.67 9.59 1.60
N SER A 312 -11.96 9.85 1.32
CA SER A 312 -12.75 10.90 1.97
C SER A 312 -12.82 10.83 3.50
N ALA A 313 -12.63 9.66 4.12
CA ALA A 313 -12.72 9.51 5.57
C ALA A 313 -11.45 9.98 6.32
N VAL A 314 -10.32 10.14 5.61
CA VAL A 314 -9.03 10.42 6.24
C VAL A 314 -8.96 11.87 6.71
N ASP A 315 -8.70 12.09 8.00
CA ASP A 315 -8.60 13.43 8.60
C ASP A 315 -7.30 14.14 8.24
N HIS A 316 -6.18 13.41 8.28
CA HIS A 316 -4.86 13.93 7.87
C HIS A 316 -4.02 12.85 7.21
N ALA A 317 -3.52 13.11 6.00
CA ALA A 317 -2.51 12.25 5.36
C ALA A 317 -1.19 13.00 5.15
N ARG A 318 -0.08 12.28 5.32
CA ARG A 318 1.25 12.75 4.92
C ARG A 318 1.93 11.74 4.01
N ILE A 319 2.28 12.16 2.80
CA ILE A 319 3.01 11.39 1.79
C ILE A 319 4.35 12.07 1.61
N GLU A 320 5.45 11.39 1.94
CA GLU A 320 6.77 12.04 1.90
C GLU A 320 7.92 11.13 1.45
N ASP A 321 8.93 11.73 0.80
CA ASP A 321 10.13 11.01 0.37
C ASP A 321 9.79 9.78 -0.51
N CYS A 322 8.67 9.84 -1.24
CA CYS A 322 8.18 8.74 -2.05
C CYS A 322 8.70 8.83 -3.49
N ARG A 323 8.83 7.68 -4.14
CA ARG A 323 9.06 7.58 -5.59
C ARG A 323 7.89 6.86 -6.23
N ILE A 324 7.20 7.54 -7.14
CA ILE A 324 6.06 7.00 -7.86
C ILE A 324 6.40 6.95 -9.35
N VAL A 325 6.26 5.79 -9.96
CA VAL A 325 6.53 5.58 -11.37
C VAL A 325 5.28 5.05 -12.03
N VAL A 326 4.75 5.77 -13.01
CA VAL A 326 3.55 5.41 -13.75
C VAL A 326 3.91 5.32 -15.23
N ARG A 327 3.61 4.20 -15.86
CA ARG A 327 3.79 3.94 -17.28
C ARG A 327 2.57 3.22 -17.81
N GLY A 328 2.30 3.39 -19.10
CA GLY A 328 1.23 2.67 -19.77
C GLY A 328 0.39 3.58 -20.64
N ASP A 329 -0.48 2.97 -21.43
CA ASP A 329 -1.32 3.67 -22.40
C ASP A 329 -2.70 4.02 -21.83
N GLU A 330 -3.05 3.49 -20.65
CA GLU A 330 -4.31 3.77 -19.97
C GLU A 330 -4.21 4.99 -19.06
N ALA A 331 -5.32 5.70 -18.91
CA ALA A 331 -5.37 6.88 -18.08
C ALA A 331 -5.28 6.51 -16.60
N ALA A 332 -4.28 7.06 -15.92
CA ALA A 332 -3.99 6.72 -14.53
C ALA A 332 -3.88 7.97 -13.64
N ARG A 333 -3.75 7.74 -12.33
CA ARG A 333 -3.33 8.77 -11.38
C ARG A 333 -2.17 8.31 -10.53
N GLY A 334 -1.13 9.14 -10.40
CA GLY A 334 -0.01 8.85 -9.51
C GLY A 334 -0.43 8.98 -8.04
N VAL A 335 -0.88 10.19 -7.67
CA VAL A 335 -1.50 10.50 -6.38
C VAL A 335 -2.90 11.03 -6.60
N SER A 336 -3.90 10.47 -5.91
CA SER A 336 -5.29 10.93 -5.94
C SER A 336 -5.76 11.28 -4.53
N ILE A 337 -6.23 12.51 -4.33
CA ILE A 337 -6.81 12.98 -3.08
C ILE A 337 -8.31 13.18 -3.32
N ASP A 338 -9.14 12.44 -2.60
CA ASP A 338 -10.60 12.50 -2.72
C ASP A 338 -11.18 13.76 -2.10
N ARG A 339 -12.37 14.14 -2.56
CA ARG A 339 -12.97 15.45 -2.30
C ARG A 339 -13.07 15.79 -0.82
N ASP A 340 -13.48 14.84 0.01
CA ASP A 340 -13.79 15.12 1.40
C ASP A 340 -12.66 14.71 2.35
N ALA A 341 -11.53 14.24 1.81
CA ALA A 341 -10.33 13.98 2.62
C ALA A 341 -9.89 15.30 3.26
N GLY A 342 -9.51 15.24 4.54
CA GLY A 342 -9.07 16.40 5.32
C GLY A 342 -7.72 16.94 4.85
N ARG A 343 -6.86 17.28 5.79
CA ARG A 343 -5.55 17.87 5.44
C ARG A 343 -4.68 16.84 4.73
N VAL A 344 -4.00 17.22 3.65
CA VAL A 344 -3.03 16.33 3.00
C VAL A 344 -1.72 17.05 2.69
N ASP A 345 -0.61 16.50 3.13
CA ASP A 345 0.73 16.98 2.79
C ASP A 345 1.43 15.98 1.86
N VAL A 346 1.80 16.41 0.64
CA VAL A 346 2.66 15.69 -0.30
C VAL A 346 4.00 16.40 -0.36
N LEU A 347 5.06 15.75 0.11
CA LEU A 347 6.34 16.37 0.43
C LEU A 347 7.50 15.61 -0.22
N ASP A 348 8.50 16.29 -0.76
CA ASP A 348 9.77 15.68 -1.18
C ASP A 348 9.59 14.41 -2.07
N THR A 349 8.55 14.42 -2.92
CA THR A 349 8.11 13.24 -3.67
C THR A 349 8.50 13.37 -5.14
N GLU A 350 9.03 12.29 -5.72
CA GLU A 350 9.37 12.20 -7.14
C GLU A 350 8.33 11.35 -7.88
N ILE A 351 7.74 11.91 -8.94
CA ILE A 351 6.78 11.23 -9.80
C ILE A 351 7.31 11.20 -11.23
N GLN A 352 7.66 10.01 -11.74
CA GLN A 352 7.87 9.77 -13.17
C GLN A 352 6.54 9.31 -13.76
N PHE A 353 5.97 10.09 -14.68
CA PHE A 353 4.63 9.87 -15.22
C PHE A 353 4.66 9.83 -16.75
N ASP A 354 4.62 8.61 -17.27
CA ASP A 354 4.70 8.20 -18.67
C ASP A 354 3.37 7.56 -19.14
N ALA A 355 2.24 8.15 -18.75
CA ALA A 355 0.89 7.72 -19.12
C ALA A 355 -0.05 8.92 -19.39
N PRO A 356 -1.22 8.72 -20.03
CA PRO A 356 -2.33 9.67 -19.96
C PRO A 356 -2.85 9.83 -18.52
N GLY A 357 -3.56 10.92 -18.22
CA GLY A 357 -4.10 11.18 -16.88
C GLY A 357 -3.29 12.22 -16.10
N GLN A 358 -3.26 12.10 -14.76
CA GLN A 358 -2.65 13.08 -13.86
C GLN A 358 -1.61 12.45 -12.94
N ALA A 359 -0.42 13.03 -12.87
CA ALA A 359 0.56 12.68 -11.84
C ALA A 359 0.01 12.95 -10.44
N ILE A 360 -0.67 14.09 -10.25
CA ILE A 360 -1.34 14.45 -8.99
C ILE A 360 -2.73 15.00 -9.29
N TYR A 361 -3.75 14.43 -8.66
CA TYR A 361 -5.12 14.90 -8.73
C TYR A 361 -5.63 15.22 -7.33
N VAL A 362 -5.90 16.50 -7.08
CA VAL A 362 -6.53 16.99 -5.86
C VAL A 362 -7.98 17.32 -6.19
N ALA A 363 -8.93 16.48 -5.79
CA ALA A 363 -10.35 16.76 -5.93
C ALA A 363 -10.76 17.93 -5.01
N GLY A 364 -11.94 18.52 -5.23
CA GLY A 364 -12.47 19.66 -4.45
C GLY A 364 -12.60 19.43 -2.93
N PRO A 365 -13.42 20.19 -2.20
CA PRO A 365 -14.25 21.31 -2.65
C PRO A 365 -13.41 22.53 -3.04
N SER A 366 -13.91 23.36 -3.96
CA SER A 366 -13.15 24.48 -4.53
C SER A 366 -13.12 25.75 -3.67
N GLY A 367 -13.93 25.83 -2.62
CA GLY A 367 -14.02 27.02 -1.78
C GLY A 367 -12.80 27.23 -0.89
N PRO A 368 -12.58 28.46 -0.40
CA PRO A 368 -11.38 28.85 0.36
C PRO A 368 -11.34 28.27 1.78
N ASP A 369 -12.47 27.80 2.30
CA ASP A 369 -12.55 27.16 3.61
C ASP A 369 -12.29 25.64 3.55
N ALA A 370 -11.89 25.11 2.39
CA ALA A 370 -11.54 23.70 2.24
C ALA A 370 -10.32 23.32 3.09
N ASP A 371 -10.27 22.06 3.52
CA ASP A 371 -9.11 21.52 4.21
C ASP A 371 -7.86 21.61 3.33
N GLN A 372 -6.77 22.00 3.99
CA GLN A 372 -5.56 22.42 3.29
C GLN A 372 -4.85 21.23 2.63
N VAL A 373 -4.38 21.45 1.39
CA VAL A 373 -3.46 20.54 0.71
C VAL A 373 -2.14 21.24 0.46
N TRP A 374 -1.04 20.58 0.83
CA TRP A 374 0.33 21.03 0.53
C TRP A 374 0.96 20.12 -0.51
N LEU A 375 1.41 20.70 -1.61
CA LEU A 375 2.34 20.06 -2.55
C LEU A 375 3.68 20.76 -2.41
N LEU A 376 4.64 20.16 -1.69
CA LEU A 376 5.88 20.83 -1.28
C LEU A 376 7.12 20.06 -1.74
N ARG A 377 8.00 20.72 -2.51
CA ARG A 377 9.27 20.14 -3.01
C ARG A 377 9.05 18.82 -3.77
N THR A 378 8.03 18.81 -4.61
CA THR A 378 7.62 17.64 -5.39
C THR A 378 8.02 17.83 -6.85
N THR A 379 8.46 16.76 -7.49
CA THR A 379 8.86 16.80 -8.91
C THR A 379 8.01 15.85 -9.73
N VAL A 380 7.53 16.30 -10.88
CA VAL A 380 6.85 15.48 -11.89
C VAL A 380 7.65 15.52 -13.18
N THR A 381 8.13 14.37 -13.64
CA THR A 381 8.82 14.22 -14.93
C THR A 381 8.13 13.20 -15.82
N GLY A 382 8.52 13.11 -17.09
CA GLY A 382 8.15 12.01 -17.97
C GLY A 382 7.50 12.43 -19.28
N THR A 383 6.98 11.44 -20.00
CA THR A 383 6.43 11.58 -21.34
C THR A 383 4.91 11.47 -21.38
N GLY A 384 4.22 11.52 -20.24
CA GLY A 384 2.76 11.46 -20.22
C GLY A 384 2.14 12.58 -21.06
N ASP A 385 1.07 12.26 -21.80
CA ASP A 385 0.45 13.15 -22.78
C ASP A 385 -0.86 13.79 -22.29
N GLY A 386 -1.36 14.78 -23.05
CA GLY A 386 -2.60 15.49 -22.73
C GLY A 386 -3.90 14.89 -23.27
N SER A 387 -3.91 13.68 -23.81
CA SER A 387 -5.08 13.07 -24.48
C SER A 387 -6.25 12.82 -23.54
N VAL A 388 -5.96 12.36 -22.32
CA VAL A 388 -6.91 12.17 -21.23
C VAL A 388 -6.46 13.01 -20.04
N GLY A 389 -6.99 14.23 -19.92
CA GLY A 389 -6.52 15.20 -18.93
C GLY A 389 -5.24 15.91 -19.38
N ARG A 390 -5.39 17.19 -19.76
CA ARG A 390 -4.28 17.97 -20.32
C ARG A 390 -3.20 18.36 -19.32
N HIS A 391 -3.38 18.15 -18.02
CA HIS A 391 -2.52 18.71 -16.98
C HIS A 391 -1.88 17.57 -16.17
N ALA A 392 -0.58 17.69 -15.91
CA ALA A 392 0.13 16.77 -15.02
C ALA A 392 -0.43 16.82 -13.60
N VAL A 393 -0.71 18.04 -13.12
CA VAL A 393 -1.23 18.31 -11.78
C VAL A 393 -2.55 19.06 -11.90
N ARG A 394 -3.60 18.51 -11.29
CA ARG A 394 -4.92 19.15 -11.19
C ARG A 394 -5.23 19.48 -9.74
N VAL A 395 -5.58 20.73 -9.49
CA VAL A 395 -6.01 21.20 -8.18
C VAL A 395 -7.42 21.75 -8.29
N GLU A 396 -8.40 20.96 -7.86
CA GLU A 396 -9.79 21.40 -7.71
C GLU A 396 -10.07 21.99 -6.33
N ARG A 397 -9.24 21.67 -5.34
CA ARG A 397 -9.44 22.11 -3.96
C ARG A 397 -8.98 23.55 -3.74
N GLY A 398 -9.83 24.35 -3.10
CA GLY A 398 -9.41 25.66 -2.60
C GLY A 398 -8.38 25.52 -1.48
N ASN A 399 -7.78 26.63 -1.04
CA ASN A 399 -6.78 26.63 0.05
C ASN A 399 -5.62 25.64 -0.18
N THR A 400 -5.27 25.35 -1.43
CA THR A 400 -4.13 24.50 -1.76
C THR A 400 -2.87 25.36 -1.86
N THR A 401 -1.81 24.94 -1.16
CA THR A 401 -0.48 25.53 -1.33
C THR A 401 0.41 24.60 -2.16
N VAL A 402 0.92 25.13 -3.26
CA VAL A 402 1.92 24.50 -4.13
C VAL A 402 3.23 25.25 -3.94
N ASP A 403 4.23 24.61 -3.35
CA ASP A 403 5.53 25.22 -3.02
C ASP A 403 6.67 24.39 -3.60
N ARG A 404 7.48 24.95 -4.51
CA ARG A 404 8.59 24.23 -5.19
C ARG A 404 8.10 22.94 -5.85
N LEU A 405 7.04 23.06 -6.66
CA LEU A 405 6.60 22.00 -7.55
C LEU A 405 7.25 22.19 -8.91
N ASP A 406 8.07 21.24 -9.32
CA ASP A 406 8.69 21.21 -10.63
C ASP A 406 7.97 20.20 -11.53
N VAL A 407 7.59 20.62 -12.74
CA VAL A 407 6.91 19.76 -13.72
C VAL A 407 7.58 19.89 -15.07
N GLN A 408 8.15 18.78 -15.55
CA GLN A 408 8.73 18.66 -16.88
C GLN A 408 8.06 17.50 -17.63
N GLN A 409 7.13 17.82 -18.52
CA GLN A 409 6.43 16.80 -19.33
C GLN A 409 6.29 17.19 -20.80
N SER A 410 6.72 16.30 -21.68
CA SER A 410 6.79 16.55 -23.13
C SER A 410 5.87 15.68 -23.97
N GLY A 411 4.89 14.98 -23.37
CA GLY A 411 4.13 13.91 -24.02
C GLY A 411 3.24 14.26 -25.21
N GLY A 412 3.12 15.53 -25.60
CA GLY A 412 2.24 15.90 -26.71
C GLY A 412 0.78 16.12 -26.29
N ALA A 413 -0.12 16.18 -27.29
CA ALA A 413 -1.57 16.32 -27.10
C ALA A 413 -2.00 17.52 -26.24
N SER A 414 -1.29 18.65 -26.36
CA SER A 414 -1.52 19.86 -25.57
C SER A 414 -1.28 19.67 -24.07
N ARG A 415 -0.29 18.85 -23.69
CA ARG A 415 0.10 18.66 -22.28
C ARG A 415 0.50 19.98 -21.62
N ARG A 416 0.07 20.14 -20.38
CA ARG A 416 0.23 21.29 -19.48
C ARG A 416 0.75 20.79 -18.15
N ALA A 417 1.36 21.66 -17.37
CA ALA A 417 1.87 21.30 -16.07
C ALA A 417 0.76 21.33 -15.01
N LEU A 418 0.23 22.52 -14.74
CA LEU A 418 -0.58 22.79 -13.56
C LEU A 418 -1.90 23.45 -13.96
N LYS A 419 -3.01 22.91 -13.43
CA LYS A 419 -4.33 23.52 -13.52
C LYS A 419 -4.89 23.78 -12.12
N ILE A 420 -5.16 25.04 -11.81
CA ILE A 420 -5.85 25.47 -10.59
C ILE A 420 -7.33 25.74 -10.93
N LEU A 421 -8.23 25.19 -10.12
CA LEU A 421 -9.67 25.47 -10.10
C LEU A 421 -10.22 25.77 -8.70
N GLY A 422 -9.39 25.62 -7.65
CA GLY A 422 -9.74 25.99 -6.28
C GLY A 422 -9.40 27.43 -5.96
N GLU A 423 -10.28 28.10 -5.22
CA GLU A 423 -10.13 29.48 -4.77
C GLU A 423 -9.01 29.62 -3.71
N GLU A 424 -8.41 30.80 -3.62
CA GLU A 424 -7.41 31.15 -2.60
C GLU A 424 -6.21 30.17 -2.57
N CYS A 425 -5.83 29.65 -3.73
CA CYS A 425 -4.63 28.81 -3.85
C CYS A 425 -3.36 29.67 -3.88
N TYR A 426 -2.26 29.12 -3.36
CA TYR A 426 -0.96 29.78 -3.39
C TYR A 426 0.08 28.89 -4.08
N VAL A 427 0.55 29.33 -5.25
CA VAL A 427 1.58 28.66 -6.03
C VAL A 427 2.86 29.48 -5.96
N LYS A 428 3.90 28.94 -5.34
CA LYS A 428 5.15 29.68 -5.12
C LYS A 428 6.37 28.84 -5.38
N TRP A 429 7.30 29.39 -6.14
CA TRP A 429 8.57 28.76 -6.48
C TRP A 429 8.37 27.43 -7.23
N GLY A 430 9.08 27.22 -8.33
CA GLY A 430 8.95 26.02 -9.14
C GLY A 430 9.05 26.29 -10.63
N GLU A 431 9.33 25.24 -11.37
CA GLU A 431 9.58 25.26 -12.81
C GLU A 431 8.55 24.41 -13.55
N TYR A 432 7.88 25.01 -14.53
CA TYR A 432 6.82 24.37 -15.31
C TYR A 432 7.18 24.38 -16.79
N GLU A 433 7.67 23.26 -17.31
CA GLU A 433 8.04 23.09 -18.71
C GLU A 433 7.18 22.00 -19.37
N THR A 434 6.31 22.41 -20.31
CA THR A 434 5.45 21.46 -21.04
C THR A 434 5.25 21.83 -22.50
N GLU A 435 4.63 20.93 -23.26
CA GLU A 435 4.33 21.19 -24.68
C GLU A 435 3.48 22.45 -24.87
N HIS A 436 2.36 22.59 -24.17
CA HIS A 436 1.40 23.70 -24.32
C HIS A 436 1.54 24.70 -23.16
N VAL A 437 0.59 25.63 -23.02
CA VAL A 437 0.42 26.54 -21.87
C VAL A 437 0.61 25.78 -20.54
N PRO A 438 1.75 25.94 -19.85
CA PRO A 438 2.08 25.09 -18.71
C PRO A 438 1.21 25.35 -17.49
N VAL A 439 0.95 26.62 -17.16
CA VAL A 439 0.12 26.98 -16.00
C VAL A 439 -1.20 27.56 -16.45
N VAL A 440 -2.30 27.02 -15.93
CA VAL A 440 -3.65 27.52 -16.17
C VAL A 440 -4.35 27.78 -14.84
N ASN A 441 -4.75 29.03 -14.62
CA ASN A 441 -5.62 29.42 -13.52
C ASN A 441 -7.07 29.56 -13.98
N ASP A 442 -8.01 29.12 -13.15
CA ASP A 442 -9.46 29.16 -13.37
C ASP A 442 -10.18 29.23 -12.03
N ALA A 443 -9.63 30.05 -11.15
CA ALA A 443 -10.09 30.26 -9.80
C ALA A 443 -9.69 31.66 -9.33
N ASP A 444 -10.50 32.21 -8.44
CA ASP A 444 -10.29 33.54 -7.87
C ASP A 444 -9.28 33.50 -6.72
N GLY A 445 -8.69 34.64 -6.40
CA GLY A 445 -7.79 34.78 -5.25
C GLY A 445 -6.48 34.00 -5.35
N THR A 446 -6.16 33.42 -6.52
CA THR A 446 -4.94 32.62 -6.66
C THR A 446 -3.71 33.52 -6.70
N ARG A 447 -2.71 33.21 -5.88
CA ARG A 447 -1.41 33.89 -5.89
C ARG A 447 -0.35 33.01 -6.54
N PHE A 448 0.34 33.55 -7.54
CA PHE A 448 1.54 32.99 -8.16
C PHE A 448 2.75 33.83 -7.76
N GLU A 449 3.79 33.22 -7.19
CA GLU A 449 4.99 33.93 -6.73
C GLU A 449 6.29 33.22 -7.09
N GLY A 450 7.20 33.90 -7.80
CA GLY A 450 8.52 33.34 -8.09
C GLY A 450 8.51 32.08 -8.94
N ILE A 451 7.47 31.86 -9.76
CA ILE A 451 7.39 30.69 -10.65
C ILE A 451 8.14 30.94 -11.97
N THR A 452 8.68 29.88 -12.56
CA THR A 452 9.18 29.89 -13.94
C THR A 452 8.30 29.00 -14.79
N SER A 453 7.74 29.52 -15.88
CA SER A 453 6.82 28.77 -16.73
C SER A 453 7.11 28.94 -18.21
N ARG A 454 7.27 27.81 -18.91
CA ARG A 454 7.68 27.76 -20.32
C ARG A 454 6.98 26.67 -21.12
N SER A 455 6.45 27.06 -22.27
CA SER A 455 5.98 26.12 -23.29
C SER A 455 7.09 25.79 -24.27
N THR A 456 7.26 24.52 -24.63
CA THR A 456 8.23 24.11 -25.66
C THR A 456 7.73 24.33 -27.09
N THR A 457 6.44 24.65 -27.28
CA THR A 457 5.84 24.96 -28.59
C THR A 457 5.50 26.45 -28.78
N GLY A 458 5.97 27.31 -27.87
CA GLY A 458 5.82 28.75 -27.97
C GLY A 458 4.49 29.30 -27.42
N ALA A 459 3.70 28.48 -26.72
CA ALA A 459 2.50 28.96 -26.04
C ALA A 459 2.87 29.87 -24.84
N PRO A 460 1.98 30.80 -24.44
CA PRO A 460 2.20 31.63 -23.25
C PRO A 460 2.37 30.77 -21.99
N GLY A 461 3.29 31.17 -21.11
CA GLY A 461 3.59 30.49 -19.85
C GLY A 461 2.39 30.41 -18.90
N LEU A 462 1.52 31.42 -18.91
CA LEU A 462 0.34 31.47 -18.05
C LEU A 462 -0.94 31.74 -18.84
N LYS A 463 -2.01 31.04 -18.49
CA LYS A 463 -3.38 31.38 -18.91
C LYS A 463 -4.27 31.58 -17.70
N LEU A 464 -4.89 32.75 -17.63
CA LEU A 464 -6.02 33.04 -16.76
C LEU A 464 -7.31 32.78 -17.54
N ALA A 465 -8.22 32.01 -16.96
CA ALA A 465 -9.53 31.78 -17.55
C ALA A 465 -10.37 33.06 -17.57
N ALA A 466 -11.46 33.04 -18.34
CA ALA A 466 -12.35 34.18 -18.42
C ALA A 466 -13.18 34.26 -17.13
N GLY A 467 -13.24 35.45 -16.51
CA GLY A 467 -14.00 35.67 -15.29
C GLY A 467 -13.20 35.42 -14.00
N THR A 468 -11.92 35.07 -14.10
CA THR A 468 -11.02 35.00 -12.95
C THR A 468 -10.74 36.40 -12.39
N ALA A 469 -10.93 36.57 -11.09
CA ALA A 469 -10.69 37.79 -10.33
C ALA A 469 -9.53 37.64 -9.33
N ASP A 470 -9.01 38.78 -8.88
CA ASP A 470 -8.11 38.88 -7.71
C ASP A 470 -6.87 37.95 -7.77
N THR A 471 -6.39 37.65 -8.98
CA THR A 471 -5.16 36.86 -9.16
C THR A 471 -3.94 37.75 -8.95
N GLU A 472 -3.01 37.30 -8.11
CA GLU A 472 -1.69 37.93 -7.97
C GLU A 472 -0.65 37.13 -8.75
N VAL A 473 0.16 37.79 -9.59
CA VAL A 473 1.32 37.21 -10.24
C VAL A 473 2.54 38.07 -9.93
N LEU A 474 3.42 37.53 -9.09
CA LEU A 474 4.52 38.26 -8.47
C LEU A 474 5.86 37.61 -8.80
N GLU A 475 6.85 38.42 -9.15
CA GLU A 475 8.27 38.02 -9.25
C GLU A 475 8.52 36.79 -10.13
N SER A 476 7.64 36.54 -11.11
CA SER A 476 7.61 35.31 -11.90
C SER A 476 8.24 35.50 -13.28
N THR A 477 8.77 34.42 -13.85
CA THR A 477 9.29 34.39 -15.23
C THR A 477 8.33 33.60 -16.12
N LEU A 478 7.60 34.31 -16.99
CA LEU A 478 6.58 33.73 -17.86
C LEU A 478 7.02 33.85 -19.33
N TYR A 479 7.56 32.78 -19.89
CA TYR A 479 7.98 32.72 -21.29
C TYR A 479 6.77 32.87 -22.22
N GLY A 480 6.87 33.72 -23.24
CA GLY A 480 5.72 34.03 -24.11
C GLY A 480 4.61 34.84 -23.43
N GLY A 481 4.84 35.34 -22.22
CA GLY A 481 3.88 36.15 -21.47
C GLY A 481 2.72 35.35 -20.88
N TYR A 482 1.56 36.01 -20.77
CA TYR A 482 0.33 35.43 -20.26
C TYR A 482 -0.87 35.76 -21.16
N THR A 483 -1.95 35.01 -21.01
CA THR A 483 -3.25 35.28 -21.65
C THR A 483 -4.36 35.33 -20.63
N GLY A 484 -5.36 36.20 -20.83
CA GLY A 484 -6.52 36.32 -19.97
C GLY A 484 -7.50 37.38 -20.50
N ARG A 485 -8.79 37.24 -20.17
CA ARG A 485 -9.82 38.26 -20.46
C ARG A 485 -10.64 38.50 -19.18
N GLY A 486 -10.83 39.76 -18.80
CA GLY A 486 -11.59 40.12 -17.60
C GLY A 486 -10.85 39.78 -16.31
N ILE A 487 -9.60 40.28 -16.18
CA ILE A 487 -8.70 40.06 -15.03
C ILE A 487 -8.91 41.13 -13.95
N ASP A 488 -10.16 41.32 -13.55
CA ASP A 488 -10.54 42.37 -12.61
C ASP A 488 -9.85 42.15 -11.26
N GLY A 489 -9.33 43.24 -10.65
CA GLY A 489 -8.60 43.18 -9.37
C GLY A 489 -7.22 42.52 -9.40
N SER A 490 -6.81 41.92 -10.53
CA SER A 490 -5.56 41.16 -10.60
C SER A 490 -4.30 42.04 -10.59
N VAL A 491 -3.26 41.59 -9.90
CA VAL A 491 -2.00 42.32 -9.70
C VAL A 491 -0.84 41.60 -10.40
N PHE A 492 -0.08 42.34 -11.21
CA PHE A 492 1.13 41.83 -11.86
C PHE A 492 2.32 42.72 -11.49
N SER A 493 3.30 42.19 -10.77
CA SER A 493 4.44 42.99 -10.28
C SER A 493 5.74 42.19 -10.28
N GLY A 494 6.85 42.83 -10.66
CA GLY A 494 8.19 42.20 -10.64
C GLY A 494 8.42 41.07 -11.66
N ASN A 495 7.45 40.80 -12.55
CA ASN A 495 7.52 39.69 -13.50
C ASN A 495 8.45 39.97 -14.69
N ARG A 496 9.00 38.89 -15.27
CA ARG A 496 9.79 38.89 -16.50
C ARG A 496 9.05 38.11 -17.58
N TYR A 497 9.14 38.59 -18.83
CA TYR A 497 8.46 37.99 -19.98
C TYR A 497 9.45 37.74 -21.14
N PRO A 498 10.33 36.72 -21.03
CA PRO A 498 11.18 36.34 -22.15
C PRO A 498 10.34 35.89 -23.36
N GLU A 499 10.95 35.93 -24.55
CA GLU A 499 10.38 35.26 -25.73
C GLU A 499 10.24 33.75 -25.46
N ALA A 500 9.23 33.13 -26.07
CA ALA A 500 8.82 31.76 -25.78
C ALA A 500 9.90 30.71 -26.15
#